data_AF-A0AAW8RXL3-F1
#
_entry.id   AF-A0AAW8RXL3-F1
#
_cell.length_a   1.000
_cell.length_b   1.000
_cell.length_c   1.000
_cell.angle_alpha   90.00
_cell.angle_beta   90.00
_cell.angle_gamma   90.00
#
_symmetry.space_group_name_H-M   'P 1'
#
loop_
_entity.id
_entity.type
_entity.pdbx_description
1 polymer ?
#
loop_
_entity_poly.entity_id
_entity_poly.type
_entity_poly.pdbx_seq_one_letter_code
_entity_poly.pdbx_strand_id
1 'polypeptide(L)'
;MSNTTKAIVIVHGKSELAIAQFIKSNLRLPIEIIARNKGRTSIQIGSLLDILTDFRFKNIRQFKSHFSNVKIEKKKLLNCKIFIIMDLDDASSEAQKAYKDKSMFNKLWLKEYIVPIYTDCRQSPFYG
;
A
#
# COMPACT_ATOMS: atom_id res chain seq x y z
N MET A 1 -5.18 23.89 11.34
CA MET A 1 -5.25 22.42 11.50
C MET A 1 -3.96 21.83 10.94
N SER A 2 -3.18 21.08 11.71
CA SER A 2 -1.98 20.42 11.17
C SER A 2 -2.40 19.32 10.19
N ASN A 3 -1.91 19.38 8.96
CA ASN A 3 -2.28 18.47 7.90
C ASN A 3 -1.48 17.17 8.05
N THR A 4 -1.85 16.35 9.02
CA THR A 4 -1.13 15.10 9.32
C THR A 4 -1.50 14.00 8.33
N THR A 5 -0.50 13.33 7.77
CA THR A 5 -0.66 12.21 6.85
C THR A 5 -1.45 11.09 7.53
N LYS A 6 -2.63 10.79 6.97
CA LYS A 6 -3.56 9.77 7.48
C LYS A 6 -3.48 8.47 6.69
N ALA A 7 -2.95 8.51 5.49
CA ALA A 7 -2.81 7.31 4.68
C ALA A 7 -1.55 7.33 3.83
N ILE A 8 -0.98 6.15 3.65
CA ILE A 8 0.01 5.87 2.62
C ILE A 8 -0.67 4.92 1.63
N VAL A 9 -0.62 5.23 0.35
CA VAL A 9 -1.21 4.42 -0.72
C VAL A 9 -0.09 3.93 -1.62
N ILE A 10 0.13 2.63 -1.65
CA ILE A 10 1.06 1.96 -2.58
C ILE A 10 0.24 1.44 -3.75
N VAL A 11 0.57 1.85 -4.96
CA VAL A 11 -0.21 1.51 -6.17
C VAL A 11 0.56 0.58 -7.08
N HIS A 12 -0.13 -0.39 -7.69
CA HIS A 12 0.44 -1.31 -8.67
C HIS A 12 0.98 -0.57 -9.90
N GLY A 13 0.12 0.16 -10.62
CA GLY A 13 0.46 0.74 -11.90
C GLY A 13 -0.06 2.17 -12.09
N LYS A 14 -0.13 2.57 -13.37
CA LYS A 14 -0.49 3.93 -13.78
C LYS A 14 -1.98 4.24 -13.55
N SER A 15 -2.86 3.25 -13.75
CA SER A 15 -4.31 3.36 -13.52
C SER A 15 -4.61 3.70 -12.07
N GLU A 16 -4.09 2.90 -11.13
CA GLU A 16 -4.32 3.11 -9.70
C GLU A 16 -3.67 4.41 -9.23
N LEU A 17 -2.51 4.77 -9.80
CA LEU A 17 -1.85 6.05 -9.52
C LEU A 17 -2.74 7.24 -9.92
N ALA A 18 -3.34 7.20 -11.11
CA ALA A 18 -4.22 8.26 -11.59
C ALA A 18 -5.44 8.43 -10.67
N ILE A 19 -6.06 7.31 -10.27
CA ILE A 19 -7.20 7.31 -9.33
C ILE A 19 -6.78 7.89 -7.97
N ALA A 20 -5.68 7.43 -7.41
CA ALA A 20 -5.19 7.90 -6.12
C ALA A 20 -4.85 9.40 -6.15
N GLN A 21 -4.24 9.90 -7.22
CA GLN A 21 -3.93 11.31 -7.41
C GLN A 21 -5.19 12.17 -7.56
N PHE A 22 -6.18 11.69 -8.31
CA PHE A 22 -7.46 12.36 -8.46
C PHE A 22 -8.19 12.50 -7.12
N ILE A 23 -8.26 11.42 -6.34
CA ILE A 23 -8.86 11.44 -4.99
C ILE A 23 -8.08 12.38 -4.06
N LYS A 24 -6.74 12.28 -4.04
CA LYS A 24 -5.88 13.13 -3.21
C LYS A 24 -6.11 14.63 -3.48
N SER A 25 -6.16 15.01 -4.76
CA SER A 25 -6.29 16.42 -5.17
C SER A 25 -7.68 16.97 -4.91
N ASN A 26 -8.74 16.25 -5.29
CA ASN A 26 -10.12 16.74 -5.16
C ASN A 26 -10.63 16.75 -3.72
N LEU A 27 -10.29 15.74 -2.92
CA LEU A 27 -10.73 15.64 -1.53
C LEU A 27 -9.76 16.28 -0.54
N ARG A 28 -8.62 16.81 -1.04
CA ARG A 28 -7.55 17.44 -0.24
C ARG A 28 -7.10 16.56 0.94
N LEU A 29 -7.09 15.25 0.72
CA LEU A 29 -6.77 14.29 1.76
C LEU A 29 -5.27 14.26 2.01
N PRO A 30 -4.81 14.17 3.28
CA PRO A 30 -3.41 14.06 3.61
C PRO A 30 -2.92 12.62 3.37
N ILE A 31 -2.74 12.29 2.10
CA ILE A 31 -2.34 10.97 1.60
C ILE A 31 -0.98 11.06 0.92
N GLU A 32 -0.10 10.13 1.24
CA GLU A 32 1.17 9.94 0.53
C GLU A 32 1.04 8.78 -0.46
N ILE A 33 1.36 9.02 -1.73
CA ILE A 33 1.17 8.02 -2.79
C ILE A 33 2.56 7.54 -3.24
N ILE A 34 2.77 6.22 -3.18
CA ILE A 34 4.00 5.56 -3.56
C ILE A 34 3.72 4.70 -4.79
N ALA A 35 4.40 5.03 -5.88
CA ALA A 35 4.37 4.27 -7.13
C ALA A 35 5.80 4.05 -7.62
N ARG A 36 6.12 2.85 -8.11
CA ARG A 36 7.42 2.59 -8.73
C ARG A 36 7.50 3.34 -10.06
N ASN A 37 8.58 4.11 -10.26
CA ASN A 37 8.79 4.91 -11.47
C ASN A 37 7.58 5.76 -11.90
N LYS A 38 6.84 6.34 -10.94
CA LYS A 38 5.60 7.10 -11.20
C LYS A 38 4.55 6.27 -11.97
N GLY A 39 4.43 4.98 -11.66
CA GLY A 39 3.48 4.06 -12.29
C GLY A 39 3.89 3.58 -13.68
N ARG A 40 5.10 3.93 -14.18
CA ARG A 40 5.64 3.38 -15.44
C ARG A 40 6.02 1.92 -15.35
N THR A 41 6.27 1.43 -14.13
CA THR A 41 6.59 0.03 -13.87
C THR A 41 5.62 -0.49 -12.85
N SER A 42 4.92 -1.56 -13.21
CA SER A 42 4.00 -2.23 -12.31
C SER A 42 4.74 -2.81 -11.09
N ILE A 43 4.19 -2.59 -9.90
CA ILE A 43 4.64 -3.24 -8.68
C ILE A 43 3.98 -4.62 -8.64
N GLN A 44 4.73 -5.67 -8.93
CA GLN A 44 4.25 -7.04 -8.78
C GLN A 44 4.18 -7.43 -7.30
N ILE A 45 3.35 -8.43 -6.95
CA ILE A 45 3.23 -8.94 -5.57
C ILE A 45 4.59 -9.40 -5.04
N GLY A 46 5.41 -10.06 -5.87
CA GLY A 46 6.76 -10.49 -5.48
C GLY A 46 7.68 -9.34 -5.11
N SER A 47 7.59 -8.20 -5.81
CA SER A 47 8.40 -7.01 -5.55
C SER A 47 7.79 -6.04 -4.54
N LEU A 48 6.59 -6.32 -4.02
CA LEU A 48 5.96 -5.49 -3.00
C LEU A 48 6.76 -5.53 -1.69
N LEU A 49 7.35 -6.68 -1.36
CA LEU A 49 8.22 -6.82 -0.20
C LEU A 49 9.44 -5.92 -0.28
N ASP A 50 10.03 -5.73 -1.48
CA ASP A 50 11.18 -4.84 -1.66
C ASP A 50 10.83 -3.39 -1.27
N ILE A 51 9.61 -2.95 -1.58
CA ILE A 51 9.13 -1.62 -1.21
C ILE A 51 8.89 -1.53 0.29
N LEU A 52 8.30 -2.57 0.89
CA LEU A 52 7.97 -2.59 2.32
C LEU A 52 9.17 -2.86 3.22
N THR A 53 10.30 -3.30 2.64
CA THR A 53 11.58 -3.51 3.33
C THR A 53 12.63 -2.43 3.03
N ASP A 54 12.28 -1.47 2.16
CA ASP A 54 13.05 -0.28 1.87
C ASP A 54 13.38 0.51 3.15
N PHE A 55 14.42 1.35 3.11
CA PHE A 55 14.91 2.14 4.24
C PHE A 55 13.80 2.96 4.90
N ARG A 56 12.83 3.44 4.11
CA ARG A 56 11.65 4.21 4.56
C ARG A 56 10.74 3.44 5.50
N PHE A 57 10.67 2.11 5.33
CA PHE A 57 9.79 1.23 6.08
C PHE A 57 10.54 0.33 7.07
N LYS A 58 11.88 0.37 7.07
CA LYS A 58 12.74 -0.48 7.91
C LYS A 58 12.42 -0.43 9.40
N ASN A 59 12.13 0.75 9.94
CA ASN A 59 11.75 0.92 11.34
C ASN A 59 10.96 2.21 11.54
N ILE A 60 10.35 2.36 12.72
CA ILE A 60 9.48 3.49 13.03
C ILE A 60 10.20 4.85 12.99
N ARG A 61 11.52 4.87 13.26
CA ARG A 61 12.32 6.09 13.26
C ARG A 61 12.54 6.59 11.84
N GLN A 62 12.96 5.70 10.94
CA GLN A 62 13.13 6.03 9.51
C GLN A 62 11.79 6.38 8.87
N PHE A 63 10.74 5.64 9.24
CA PHE A 63 9.39 5.93 8.80
C PHE A 63 8.95 7.34 9.21
N LYS A 64 9.17 7.73 10.47
CA LYS A 64 8.86 9.10 10.93
C LYS A 64 9.71 10.15 10.23
N SER A 65 10.97 9.85 9.96
CA SER A 65 11.87 10.79 9.28
C SER A 65 11.42 11.06 7.85
N HIS A 66 10.92 10.05 7.15
CA HIS A 66 10.47 10.19 5.77
C HIS A 66 9.02 10.71 5.69
N PHE A 67 8.15 10.19 6.54
CA PHE A 67 6.74 10.60 6.65
C PHE A 67 6.54 11.47 7.90
N SER A 68 7.18 12.64 7.91
CA SER A 68 7.20 13.57 9.05
C SER A 68 5.81 13.99 9.54
N ASN A 69 4.83 14.00 8.64
CA ASN A 69 3.45 14.35 8.94
C ASN A 69 2.64 13.21 9.58
N VAL A 70 3.20 12.00 9.73
CA VAL A 70 2.52 10.89 10.39
C VAL A 70 2.66 11.01 11.91
N LYS A 71 1.53 10.92 12.62
CA LYS A 71 1.52 10.91 14.09
C LYS A 71 1.96 9.55 14.61
N ILE A 72 2.94 9.57 15.52
CA ILE A 72 3.45 8.37 16.20
C ILE A 72 3.44 8.64 17.69
N GLU A 73 2.74 7.81 18.44
CA GLU A 73 2.71 7.83 19.91
C GLU A 73 3.06 6.44 20.44
N LYS A 74 3.87 6.38 21.51
CA LYS A 74 4.28 5.11 22.15
C LYS A 74 4.78 4.04 21.14
N LYS A 75 5.51 4.47 20.10
CA LYS A 75 5.98 3.61 19.00
C LYS A 75 4.84 2.91 18.22
N LYS A 76 3.67 3.54 18.11
CA LYS A 76 2.54 3.10 17.28
C LYS A 76 2.10 4.22 16.36
N LEU A 77 1.70 3.87 15.14
CA LEU A 77 1.16 4.82 14.18
C LEU A 77 -0.27 5.17 14.58
N LEU A 78 -0.57 6.46 14.71
CA LEU A 78 -1.91 6.96 15.05
C LEU A 78 -2.64 7.42 13.80
N ASN A 79 -3.86 6.90 13.61
CA ASN A 79 -4.75 7.27 12.51
C ASN A 79 -4.08 7.21 11.13
N CYS A 80 -3.09 6.33 10.98
CA CYS A 80 -2.37 6.10 9.75
C CYS A 80 -2.57 4.65 9.29
N LYS A 81 -3.02 4.48 8.05
CA LYS A 81 -3.14 3.18 7.39
C LYS A 81 -2.33 3.15 6.10
N ILE A 82 -1.84 1.98 5.75
CA ILE A 82 -1.10 1.73 4.51
C ILE A 82 -2.03 0.93 3.60
N PHE A 83 -2.61 1.60 2.62
CA PHE A 83 -3.43 0.96 1.60
C PHE A 83 -2.53 0.50 0.47
N ILE A 84 -2.67 -0.74 0.06
CA ILE A 84 -1.92 -1.28 -1.09
C ILE A 84 -2.99 -1.61 -2.13
N ILE A 85 -2.99 -0.92 -3.27
CA ILE A 85 -3.94 -1.16 -4.36
C ILE A 85 -3.20 -1.98 -5.41
N MET A 86 -3.61 -3.24 -5.54
CA MET A 86 -2.90 -4.23 -6.34
C MET A 86 -3.82 -4.86 -7.37
N ASP A 87 -3.32 -5.05 -8.58
CA ASP A 87 -3.93 -5.96 -9.54
C ASP A 87 -3.38 -7.38 -9.32
N LEU A 88 -4.26 -8.37 -9.15
CA LEU A 88 -3.86 -9.75 -8.81
C LEU A 88 -3.70 -10.66 -10.03
N ASP A 89 -3.94 -10.14 -11.22
CA ASP A 89 -3.98 -10.92 -12.45
C ASP A 89 -2.62 -11.57 -12.80
N ASP A 90 -1.52 -10.90 -12.42
CA ASP A 90 -0.13 -11.31 -12.72
C ASP A 90 0.58 -12.00 -11.53
N ALA A 91 -0.16 -12.75 -10.70
CA ALA A 91 0.42 -13.45 -9.55
C ALA A 91 -0.11 -14.88 -9.37
N SER A 92 0.74 -15.77 -8.84
CA SER A 92 0.36 -17.15 -8.54
C SER A 92 -0.76 -17.20 -7.49
N SER A 93 -1.57 -18.26 -7.52
CA SER A 93 -2.68 -18.45 -6.57
C SER A 93 -2.22 -18.39 -5.10
N GLU A 94 -1.01 -18.88 -4.80
CA GLU A 94 -0.40 -18.83 -3.47
C GLU A 94 -0.05 -17.38 -3.09
N ALA A 95 0.57 -16.62 -3.99
CA ALA A 95 0.93 -15.23 -3.75
C ALA A 95 -0.32 -14.35 -3.57
N GLN A 96 -1.37 -14.59 -4.37
CA GLN A 96 -2.65 -13.92 -4.20
C GLN A 96 -3.28 -14.23 -2.84
N LYS A 97 -3.31 -15.51 -2.44
CA LYS A 97 -3.83 -15.92 -1.13
C LYS A 97 -3.02 -15.25 0.00
N ALA A 98 -1.69 -15.25 -0.11
CA ALA A 98 -0.79 -14.66 0.87
C ALA A 98 -0.94 -13.13 1.01
N TYR A 99 -1.31 -12.45 -0.08
CA TYR A 99 -1.64 -11.03 -0.09
C TYR A 99 -3.01 -10.77 0.56
N LYS A 100 -4.04 -11.55 0.19
CA LYS A 100 -5.41 -11.45 0.70
C LYS A 100 -5.48 -11.70 2.20
N ASP A 101 -4.83 -12.75 2.69
CA ASP A 101 -4.81 -13.14 4.11
C ASP A 101 -3.74 -12.39 4.93
N LYS A 102 -2.95 -11.52 4.28
CA LYS A 102 -1.85 -10.73 4.86
C LYS A 102 -0.69 -11.57 5.42
N SER A 103 -0.62 -12.86 5.13
CA SER A 103 0.45 -13.73 5.62
C SER A 103 1.82 -13.35 5.06
N MET A 104 1.86 -12.78 3.84
CA MET A 104 3.11 -12.27 3.26
C MET A 104 3.75 -11.13 4.09
N PHE A 105 2.95 -10.44 4.92
CA PHE A 105 3.41 -9.33 5.75
C PHE A 105 3.78 -9.73 7.18
N ASN A 106 3.76 -11.03 7.52
CA ASN A 106 3.98 -11.52 8.89
C ASN A 106 5.29 -11.05 9.53
N LYS A 107 6.33 -10.84 8.73
CA LYS A 107 7.66 -10.41 9.22
C LYS A 107 7.79 -8.89 9.37
N LEU A 108 6.78 -8.12 8.96
CA LEU A 108 6.82 -6.66 8.97
C LEU A 108 6.16 -6.11 10.23
N TRP A 109 6.84 -5.18 10.91
CA TRP A 109 6.29 -4.47 12.08
C TRP A 109 5.04 -3.64 11.75
N LEU A 110 4.82 -3.34 10.47
CA LEU A 110 3.73 -2.50 9.98
C LEU A 110 2.49 -3.30 9.51
N LYS A 111 2.50 -4.64 9.64
CA LYS A 111 1.40 -5.55 9.21
C LYS A 111 0.01 -5.06 9.63
N GLU A 112 -0.15 -4.62 10.86
CA GLU A 112 -1.44 -4.18 11.44
C GLU A 112 -2.01 -2.92 10.79
N TYR A 113 -1.15 -2.15 10.11
CA TYR A 113 -1.53 -0.93 9.41
C TYR A 113 -1.80 -1.18 7.93
N ILE A 114 -1.43 -2.35 7.39
CA ILE A 114 -1.67 -2.71 6.00
C ILE A 114 -3.13 -3.07 5.77
N VAL A 115 -3.72 -2.44 4.76
CA VAL A 115 -5.03 -2.74 4.20
C VAL A 115 -4.84 -3.07 2.71
N PRO A 116 -4.83 -4.35 2.33
CA PRO A 116 -4.76 -4.74 0.93
C PRO A 116 -6.10 -4.43 0.25
N ILE A 117 -6.04 -3.73 -0.87
CA ILE A 117 -7.12 -3.49 -1.83
C ILE A 117 -6.68 -4.19 -3.11
N TYR A 118 -7.59 -4.94 -3.71
CA TYR A 118 -7.28 -5.66 -4.92
C TYR A 118 -8.48 -5.82 -5.83
N THR A 119 -8.17 -5.96 -7.11
CA THR A 119 -9.10 -6.45 -8.11
C THR A 119 -8.85 -7.95 -8.28
N ASP A 120 -9.93 -8.73 -8.31
CA ASP A 120 -9.88 -10.16 -8.61
C ASP A 120 -10.76 -10.39 -9.84
N CYS A 121 -10.15 -10.60 -11.00
CA CYS A 121 -10.90 -10.79 -12.25
C CYS A 121 -11.60 -12.16 -12.33
N ARG A 122 -11.42 -13.06 -11.36
CA ARG A 122 -11.95 -14.43 -11.43
C ARG A 122 -13.24 -14.59 -10.62
N GLN A 123 -14.33 -14.03 -11.13
CA GLN A 123 -15.68 -14.55 -10.81
C GLN A 123 -16.59 -14.52 -12.04
N SER A 124 -16.69 -15.66 -12.72
CA SER A 124 -17.98 -16.18 -13.14
C SER A 124 -17.96 -17.71 -13.03
N PRO A 125 -18.78 -18.32 -12.14
CA PRO A 125 -19.00 -19.75 -12.13
C PRO A 125 -19.98 -20.23 -13.23
N PHE A 126 -20.37 -19.36 -14.18
CA PHE A 126 -21.42 -19.62 -15.17
C PHE A 126 -20.92 -19.80 -16.61
N TYR A 127 -19.80 -20.48 -16.80
CA TYR A 127 -19.46 -21.09 -18.09
C TYR A 127 -18.82 -22.46 -17.85
N GLY A 128 -19.67 -23.47 -17.73
CA GLY A 128 -19.35 -24.89 -17.67
C GLY A 128 -20.54 -25.68 -18.19
#